data_AF-A0A426U0X2-F1
#
_entry.id   AF-A0A426U0X2-F1
#
_cell.length_a   1.000
_cell.length_b   1.000
_cell.length_c   1.000
_cell.angle_alpha   90.00
_cell.angle_beta   90.00
_cell.angle_gamma   90.00
#
_symmetry.space_group_name_H-M   'P 1'
#
loop_
_entity.id
_entity.type
_entity.pdbx_description
1 polymer ?
#
loop_
_entity_poly.entity_id
_entity_poly.type
_entity_poly.pdbx_seq_one_letter_code
_entity_poly.pdbx_strand_id
1 'polypeptide(L)'
;MKLRFCPEVYAWLVSLDAAPVPVAPPSAITEHVAACVRCRGGVLLLAGELLGAPFAPAAGDCDQCQDDLAAFIDLERDEGTLTALHEYAHVWWHLWQCADCVEVYRMVLTLQQAEAEQRLPPLPLLSLVPPPLHVVLPRTHILEALAAQRVVGQSGCVDDLLLFEGPVAGCVLTVSLRQQDECWYLWGHGLPPPTGSLVVKMGAECHLAPFDTYGQTLVGPLPTSLLLDGTGPPLELGVWG
;
A
#
# COMPACT_ATOMS: atom_id res chain seq x y z
N MET A 1 -13.36 38.43 -24.09
CA MET A 1 -14.62 38.12 -23.36
C MET A 1 -14.67 38.96 -22.08
N LYS A 2 -15.80 39.58 -21.69
CA LYS A 2 -15.85 40.32 -20.41
C LYS A 2 -16.03 39.35 -19.24
N LEU A 3 -14.94 38.93 -18.60
CA LEU A 3 -14.99 38.13 -17.38
C LEU A 3 -15.65 38.94 -16.26
N ARG A 4 -16.66 38.35 -15.60
CA ARG A 4 -17.36 38.99 -14.47
C ARG A 4 -16.95 38.32 -13.17
N PHE A 5 -15.93 38.85 -12.51
CA PHE A 5 -15.52 38.41 -11.17
C PHE A 5 -16.40 39.04 -10.08
N CYS A 6 -16.43 38.43 -8.88
CA CYS A 6 -16.90 39.13 -7.69
C CYS A 6 -15.97 40.34 -7.39
N PRO A 7 -16.49 41.41 -6.76
CA PRO A 7 -15.70 42.62 -6.49
C PRO A 7 -14.38 42.36 -5.76
N GLU A 8 -14.38 41.44 -4.79
CA GLU A 8 -13.19 41.08 -3.99
C GLU A 8 -12.09 40.43 -4.84
N VAL A 9 -12.45 39.44 -5.66
CA VAL A 9 -11.52 38.77 -6.58
C VAL A 9 -11.04 39.73 -7.66
N TYR A 10 -11.93 40.58 -8.18
CA TYR A 10 -11.56 41.61 -9.16
C TYR A 10 -10.56 42.61 -8.58
N ALA A 11 -10.82 43.14 -7.39
CA ALA A 11 -9.94 44.10 -6.72
C ALA A 11 -8.55 43.49 -6.45
N TRP A 12 -8.51 42.22 -6.04
CA TRP A 12 -7.25 41.49 -5.88
C TRP A 12 -6.52 41.33 -7.22
N LEU A 13 -7.19 40.86 -8.28
CA LEU A 13 -6.57 40.71 -9.61
C LEU A 13 -6.00 42.04 -10.14
N VAL A 14 -6.73 43.15 -9.98
CA VAL A 14 -6.26 44.48 -10.38
C VAL A 14 -5.03 44.91 -9.57
N SER A 15 -4.95 44.53 -8.29
CA SER A 15 -3.78 44.86 -7.47
C SER A 15 -2.49 44.15 -7.93
N LEU A 16 -2.61 43.03 -8.66
CA LEU A 16 -1.47 42.29 -9.20
C LEU A 16 -0.84 42.95 -10.43
N ASP A 17 -1.61 43.72 -11.21
CA ASP A 17 -1.13 44.41 -12.41
C ASP A 17 -0.01 45.42 -12.11
N ALA A 18 0.06 45.87 -10.85
CA ALA A 18 1.10 46.77 -10.36
C ALA A 18 2.32 46.06 -9.76
N ALA A 19 2.30 44.72 -9.61
CA ALA A 19 3.33 43.97 -8.89
C ALA A 19 4.31 43.27 -9.85
N PRO A 20 5.63 43.50 -9.72
CA PRO A 20 6.64 42.84 -10.57
C PRO A 20 6.93 41.39 -10.18
N VAL A 21 6.36 40.90 -9.08
CA VAL A 21 6.61 39.56 -8.52
C VAL A 21 5.28 38.83 -8.33
N PRO A 22 5.19 37.53 -8.65
CA PRO A 22 4.01 36.72 -8.36
C PRO A 22 3.66 36.77 -6.87
N VAL A 23 2.48 37.29 -6.54
CA VAL A 23 1.96 37.31 -5.16
C VAL A 23 0.95 36.19 -5.03
N ALA A 24 1.16 35.31 -4.03
CA ALA A 24 0.20 34.26 -3.71
C ALA A 24 -1.16 34.89 -3.31
N PRO A 25 -2.29 34.32 -3.77
CA PRO A 25 -3.61 34.81 -3.35
C PRO A 25 -3.79 34.68 -1.83
N PRO A 26 -4.41 35.68 -1.17
CA PRO A 26 -4.85 35.53 0.22
C PRO A 26 -5.81 34.34 0.37
N SER A 27 -5.79 33.68 1.53
CA SER A 27 -6.63 32.49 1.79
C SER A 27 -8.12 32.76 1.55
N ALA A 28 -8.61 33.94 1.96
CA ALA A 28 -9.99 34.36 1.73
C ALA A 28 -10.36 34.41 0.23
N ILE A 29 -9.43 34.81 -0.64
CA ILE A 29 -9.63 34.80 -2.10
C ILE A 29 -9.66 33.35 -2.62
N THR A 30 -8.75 32.49 -2.15
CA THR A 30 -8.74 31.07 -2.55
C THR A 30 -10.01 30.34 -2.14
N GLU A 31 -10.50 30.58 -0.92
CA GLU A 31 -11.75 30.00 -0.40
C GLU A 31 -12.95 30.51 -1.20
N HIS A 32 -13.00 31.81 -1.49
CA HIS A 32 -14.06 32.39 -2.31
C HIS A 32 -14.08 31.81 -3.72
N VAL A 33 -12.92 31.71 -4.39
CA VAL A 33 -12.83 31.15 -5.75
C VAL A 33 -13.28 29.69 -5.75
N ALA A 34 -12.90 28.90 -4.73
CA ALA A 34 -13.33 27.51 -4.59
C ALA A 34 -14.86 27.38 -4.45
N ALA A 35 -15.51 28.27 -3.68
CA ALA A 35 -16.94 28.25 -3.43
C ALA A 35 -17.80 28.92 -4.52
N CYS A 36 -17.27 29.93 -5.21
CA CYS A 36 -18.02 30.73 -6.17
C CYS A 36 -17.76 30.26 -7.61
N VAL A 37 -18.73 29.54 -8.20
CA VAL A 37 -18.68 29.03 -9.59
C VAL A 37 -18.30 30.11 -10.60
N ARG A 38 -18.79 31.34 -10.40
CA ARG A 38 -18.48 32.48 -11.29
C ARG A 38 -17.01 32.87 -11.23
N CYS A 39 -16.44 33.01 -10.04
CA CYS A 39 -15.02 33.35 -9.87
C CYS A 39 -14.13 32.19 -10.31
N ARG A 40 -14.52 30.95 -9.99
CA ARG A 40 -13.83 29.74 -10.47
C ARG A 40 -13.74 29.70 -12.00
N GLY A 41 -14.88 29.84 -12.68
CA GLY A 41 -14.92 29.89 -14.14
C GLY A 41 -14.11 31.05 -14.72
N GLY A 42 -14.16 32.23 -14.09
CA GLY A 42 -13.38 33.39 -14.52
C GLY A 42 -11.87 33.18 -14.41
N VAL A 43 -11.39 32.62 -13.30
CA VAL A 43 -9.95 32.33 -13.08
C VAL A 43 -9.49 31.27 -14.08
N LEU A 44 -10.30 30.24 -14.27
CA LEU A 44 -10.07 29.18 -15.26
C LEU A 44 -9.90 29.71 -16.68
N LEU A 45 -10.79 30.61 -17.10
CA LEU A 45 -10.72 31.25 -18.41
C LEU A 45 -9.47 32.12 -18.57
N LEU A 46 -9.12 32.89 -17.53
CA LEU A 46 -7.92 33.70 -17.52
C LEU A 46 -6.65 32.83 -17.59
N ALA A 47 -6.62 31.73 -16.83
CA ALA A 47 -5.52 30.78 -16.85
C ALA A 47 -5.37 30.13 -18.24
N GLY A 48 -6.46 29.68 -18.86
CA GLY A 48 -6.42 29.12 -20.22
C GLY A 48 -5.87 30.11 -21.25
N GLU A 49 -6.25 31.39 -21.17
CA GLU A 49 -5.74 32.44 -22.06
C GLU A 49 -4.24 32.72 -21.83
N LEU A 50 -3.79 32.78 -20.58
CA LEU A 50 -2.38 33.02 -20.23
C LEU A 50 -1.47 31.85 -20.62
N LEU A 51 -1.97 30.62 -20.53
CA LEU A 51 -1.23 29.39 -20.80
C LEU A 51 -1.20 29.02 -22.28
N GLY A 52 -1.96 29.72 -23.13
CA GLY A 52 -2.12 29.41 -24.55
C GLY A 52 -2.74 28.03 -24.80
N ALA A 53 -3.37 27.43 -23.80
CA ALA A 53 -3.94 26.09 -23.89
C ALA A 53 -5.22 26.13 -24.75
N PRO A 54 -5.42 25.16 -25.66
CA PRO A 54 -6.66 25.09 -26.43
C PRO A 54 -7.85 24.96 -25.47
N PHE A 55 -8.72 25.95 -25.50
CA PHE A 55 -9.92 25.98 -24.67
C PHE A 55 -10.95 24.99 -25.23
N ALA A 56 -10.84 23.74 -24.80
CA ALA A 56 -11.89 22.76 -24.96
C ALA A 56 -11.96 21.97 -23.66
N PRO A 57 -12.79 22.38 -22.69
CA PRO A 57 -13.20 21.46 -21.63
C PRO A 57 -13.96 20.34 -22.32
N ALA A 58 -13.25 19.29 -22.73
CA ALA A 58 -13.89 18.01 -22.92
C ALA A 58 -14.56 17.71 -21.57
N ALA A 59 -15.83 17.29 -21.60
CA ALA A 59 -16.45 16.72 -20.43
C ALA A 59 -15.72 15.41 -20.14
N GLY A 60 -14.55 15.49 -19.53
CA GLY A 60 -13.78 14.34 -19.11
C GLY A 60 -14.55 13.66 -18.00
N ASP A 61 -14.80 12.36 -18.17
CA ASP A 61 -15.24 11.53 -17.06
C ASP A 61 -14.09 11.35 -16.05
N CYS A 62 -14.44 10.98 -14.83
CA CYS A 62 -13.45 10.75 -13.77
C CYS A 62 -12.49 9.61 -14.15
N ASP A 63 -12.96 8.63 -14.90
CA ASP A 63 -12.20 7.42 -15.27
C ASP A 63 -11.01 7.80 -16.15
N GLN A 64 -11.24 8.56 -17.23
CA GLN A 64 -10.17 9.06 -18.09
C GLN A 64 -9.21 9.97 -17.33
N CYS A 65 -9.73 10.83 -16.44
CA CYS A 65 -8.87 11.67 -15.61
C CYS A 65 -7.95 10.83 -14.72
N GLN A 66 -8.48 9.78 -14.07
CA GLN A 66 -7.71 8.94 -13.15
C GLN A 66 -6.68 8.08 -13.88
N ASP A 67 -7.02 7.56 -15.07
CA ASP A 67 -6.11 6.78 -15.91
C ASP A 67 -4.88 7.61 -16.33
N ASP A 68 -5.08 8.88 -16.67
CA ASP A 68 -4.03 9.78 -17.14
C ASP A 68 -3.35 10.59 -16.01
N LEU A 69 -3.88 10.55 -14.78
CA LEU A 69 -3.43 11.41 -13.67
C LEU A 69 -1.97 11.15 -13.29
N ALA A 70 -1.55 9.89 -13.26
CA ALA A 70 -0.18 9.54 -12.91
C ALA A 70 0.83 10.10 -13.92
N ALA A 71 0.53 9.95 -15.23
CA ALA A 71 1.37 10.48 -16.30
C ALA A 71 1.45 12.01 -16.28
N PHE A 72 0.33 12.69 -15.99
CA PHE A 72 0.33 14.14 -15.79
C PHE A 72 1.23 14.57 -14.63
N ILE A 73 1.17 13.91 -13.48
CA ILE A 73 1.98 14.24 -12.30
C ILE A 73 3.48 14.00 -12.57
N ASP A 74 3.83 12.89 -13.20
CA ASP A 74 5.23 12.60 -13.54
C ASP A 74 5.78 13.64 -14.53
N LEU A 75 5.02 13.97 -15.58
CA LEU A 75 5.43 14.99 -16.54
C LEU A 75 5.52 16.39 -15.90
N GLU A 76 4.61 16.72 -14.98
CA GLU A 76 4.67 17.98 -14.22
C GLU A 76 5.93 18.06 -13.36
N ARG A 77 6.32 16.95 -12.71
CA ARG A 77 7.53 16.87 -11.90
C ARG A 77 8.79 17.00 -12.75
N ASP A 78 8.85 16.29 -13.86
CA ASP A 78 10.08 16.08 -14.61
C ASP A 78 10.33 17.19 -15.66
N GLU A 79 9.27 17.69 -16.29
CA GLU A 79 9.34 18.69 -17.38
C GLU A 79 8.64 20.01 -17.05
N GLY A 80 7.94 20.09 -15.91
CA GLY A 80 7.27 21.28 -15.41
C GLY A 80 5.79 21.39 -15.80
N THR A 81 5.05 22.18 -15.02
CA THR A 81 3.60 22.33 -15.14
C THR A 81 3.14 22.73 -16.54
N LEU A 82 3.83 23.64 -17.23
CA LEU A 82 3.41 24.10 -18.57
C LEU A 82 3.37 22.96 -19.60
N THR A 83 4.37 22.08 -19.58
CA THR A 83 4.46 20.93 -20.49
C THR A 83 3.33 19.95 -20.19
N ALA A 84 3.13 19.62 -18.90
CA ALA A 84 2.06 18.72 -18.47
C ALA A 84 0.66 19.25 -18.83
N LEU A 85 0.45 20.56 -18.73
CA LEU A 85 -0.79 21.23 -19.13
C LEU A 85 -1.06 21.13 -20.64
N HIS A 86 -0.02 21.20 -21.46
CA HIS A 86 -0.17 21.09 -22.91
C HIS A 86 -0.47 19.65 -23.34
N GLU A 87 0.17 18.67 -22.71
CA GLU A 87 0.01 17.26 -23.06
C GLU A 87 -1.26 16.63 -22.48
N TYR A 88 -1.61 16.95 -21.22
CA TYR A 88 -2.77 16.42 -20.51
C TYR A 88 -3.73 17.54 -20.09
N ALA A 89 -4.10 18.41 -21.03
CA ALA A 89 -5.00 19.52 -20.78
C ALA A 89 -6.32 19.08 -20.11
N HIS A 90 -6.85 17.91 -20.47
CA HIS A 90 -8.09 17.38 -19.92
C HIS A 90 -7.97 17.04 -18.43
N VAL A 91 -6.86 16.47 -17.97
CA VAL A 91 -6.61 16.18 -16.55
C VAL A 91 -6.66 17.47 -15.76
N TRP A 92 -5.91 18.49 -16.20
CA TRP A 92 -5.91 19.78 -15.53
C TRP A 92 -7.31 20.40 -15.46
N TRP A 93 -8.03 20.46 -16.58
CA TRP A 93 -9.41 20.99 -16.61
C TRP A 93 -10.36 20.22 -15.69
N HIS A 94 -10.20 18.90 -15.57
CA HIS A 94 -11.02 18.06 -14.71
C HIS A 94 -10.72 18.30 -13.23
N LEU A 95 -9.45 18.44 -12.85
CA LEU A 95 -9.04 18.77 -11.46
C LEU A 95 -9.68 20.07 -10.96
N TRP A 96 -9.93 21.05 -11.82
CA TRP A 96 -10.63 22.28 -11.39
C TRP A 96 -12.13 22.10 -11.08
N GLN A 97 -12.72 20.99 -11.49
CA GLN A 97 -14.16 20.76 -11.46
C GLN A 97 -14.56 19.58 -10.56
N CYS A 98 -13.66 18.60 -10.36
CA CYS A 98 -13.91 17.38 -9.62
C CYS A 98 -13.09 17.34 -8.32
N ALA A 99 -13.77 17.39 -7.18
CA ALA A 99 -13.13 17.38 -5.86
C ALA A 99 -12.40 16.05 -5.58
N ASP A 100 -12.99 14.93 -6.01
CA ASP A 100 -12.44 13.59 -5.77
C ASP A 100 -11.10 13.40 -6.49
N CYS A 101 -11.00 13.83 -7.75
CA CYS A 101 -9.74 13.76 -8.49
C CYS A 101 -8.67 14.70 -7.91
N VAL A 102 -9.06 15.85 -7.34
CA VAL A 102 -8.13 16.74 -6.61
C VAL A 102 -7.59 16.09 -5.34
N GLU A 103 -8.42 15.33 -4.63
CA GLU A 103 -7.98 14.60 -3.45
C GLU A 103 -6.92 13.56 -3.81
N VAL A 104 -7.15 12.77 -4.87
CA VAL A 104 -6.18 11.79 -5.38
C VAL A 104 -4.88 12.49 -5.80
N TYR A 105 -4.97 13.57 -6.58
CA TYR A 105 -3.80 14.37 -6.99
C TYR A 105 -2.98 14.85 -5.78
N ARG A 106 -3.64 15.44 -4.77
CA ARG A 106 -2.98 15.91 -3.53
C ARG A 106 -2.34 14.78 -2.73
N MET A 107 -3.00 13.63 -2.66
CA MET A 107 -2.45 12.44 -2.00
C MET A 107 -1.15 11.99 -2.67
N VAL A 108 -1.14 11.89 -4.01
CA VAL A 108 0.06 11.51 -4.77
C VAL A 108 1.19 12.52 -4.58
N LEU A 109 0.91 13.82 -4.66
CA LEU A 109 1.92 14.85 -4.37
C LEU A 109 2.48 14.75 -2.95
N THR A 110 1.64 14.45 -1.96
CA THR A 110 2.06 14.27 -0.57
C THR A 110 2.99 13.07 -0.44
N LEU A 111 2.70 11.96 -1.14
CA LEU A 111 3.55 10.77 -1.17
C LEU A 111 4.90 11.06 -1.84
N GLN A 112 4.92 11.75 -2.99
CA GLN A 112 6.15 12.14 -3.67
C GLN A 112 7.02 13.06 -2.81
N GLN A 113 6.41 14.01 -2.09
CA GLN A 113 7.14 14.87 -1.15
C GLN A 113 7.74 14.06 0.01
N ALA A 114 6.96 13.12 0.58
CA ALA A 114 7.45 12.25 1.63
C ALA A 114 8.58 11.33 1.15
N GLU A 115 8.53 10.88 -0.11
CA GLU A 115 9.60 10.10 -0.75
C GLU A 115 10.88 10.93 -0.89
N ALA A 116 10.77 12.14 -1.45
CA ALA A 116 11.90 13.06 -1.62
C ALA A 116 12.57 13.42 -0.29
N GLU A 117 11.79 13.48 0.79
CA GLU A 117 12.27 13.73 2.15
C GLU A 117 12.67 12.46 2.91
N GLN A 118 12.64 11.28 2.26
CA GLN A 118 12.95 9.98 2.86
C GLN A 118 12.11 9.65 4.11
N ARG A 119 10.88 10.14 4.17
CA ARG A 119 9.92 9.92 5.26
C ARG A 119 8.99 8.74 5.03
N LEU A 120 8.98 8.16 3.83
CA LEU A 120 8.21 6.95 3.57
C LEU A 120 8.86 5.76 4.29
N PRO A 121 8.07 4.92 4.98
CA PRO A 121 8.58 3.64 5.47
C PRO A 121 9.10 2.83 4.28
N PRO A 122 10.13 1.99 4.47
CA PRO A 122 10.59 1.12 3.39
C PRO A 122 9.40 0.32 2.87
N LEU A 123 9.17 0.38 1.56
CA LEU A 123 8.16 -0.45 0.91
C LEU A 123 8.41 -1.89 1.35
N PRO A 124 7.38 -2.65 1.76
CA PRO A 124 7.51 -4.07 2.04
C PRO A 124 7.68 -4.85 0.73
N LEU A 125 8.70 -4.52 -0.07
CA LEU A 125 9.09 -5.26 -1.28
C LEU A 125 9.50 -6.70 -0.92
N LEU A 126 9.89 -6.92 0.35
CA LEU A 126 10.03 -8.21 1.00
C LEU A 126 8.68 -8.92 1.26
N SER A 127 7.60 -8.58 0.57
CA SER A 127 6.38 -9.41 0.50
C SER A 127 6.07 -9.89 -0.92
N LEU A 128 6.81 -9.43 -1.94
CA LEU A 128 6.57 -9.79 -3.35
C LEU A 128 7.51 -10.88 -3.89
N VAL A 129 8.66 -11.09 -3.27
CA VAL A 129 9.53 -12.23 -3.58
C VAL A 129 9.13 -13.36 -2.64
N PRO A 130 8.40 -14.41 -3.06
CA PRO A 130 8.05 -15.49 -2.14
C PRO A 130 9.32 -15.97 -1.42
N PRO A 131 9.25 -16.17 -0.09
CA PRO A 131 10.42 -16.59 0.66
C PRO A 131 10.89 -17.90 0.07
N PRO A 132 12.20 -18.17 0.02
CA PRO A 132 12.66 -19.49 -0.34
C PRO A 132 12.12 -20.47 0.72
N LEU A 133 11.09 -21.23 0.34
CA LEU A 133 10.55 -22.31 1.14
C LEU A 133 11.54 -23.47 1.00
N HIS A 134 12.17 -23.83 2.10
CA HIS A 134 13.30 -24.76 2.12
C HIS A 134 12.89 -26.17 2.51
N VAL A 135 11.77 -26.33 3.19
CA VAL A 135 11.30 -27.61 3.71
C VAL A 135 9.87 -27.82 3.28
N VAL A 136 9.61 -28.96 2.64
CA VAL A 136 8.26 -29.39 2.29
C VAL A 136 7.95 -30.64 3.11
N LEU A 137 7.03 -30.51 4.05
CA LEU A 137 6.52 -31.62 4.84
C LEU A 137 5.31 -32.22 4.11
N PRO A 138 5.42 -33.47 3.62
CA PRO A 138 4.31 -34.15 2.99
C PRO A 138 3.12 -34.24 3.92
N ARG A 139 1.92 -34.20 3.34
CA ARG A 139 0.69 -34.23 4.12
C ARG A 139 0.58 -35.45 5.05
N THR A 140 1.06 -36.60 4.59
CA THR A 140 1.07 -37.84 5.39
C THR A 140 1.84 -37.69 6.70
N HIS A 141 2.93 -36.93 6.70
CA HIS A 141 3.73 -36.68 7.91
C HIS A 141 2.95 -35.94 8.98
N ILE A 142 2.19 -34.91 8.57
CA ILE A 142 1.34 -34.11 9.48
C ILE A 142 0.23 -35.00 10.08
N LEU A 143 -0.40 -35.82 9.24
CA LEU A 143 -1.49 -36.71 9.67
C LEU A 143 -0.98 -37.82 10.60
N GLU A 144 0.19 -38.39 10.33
CA GLU A 144 0.84 -39.38 11.20
C GLU A 144 1.17 -38.79 12.56
N ALA A 145 1.75 -37.58 12.57
CA ALA A 145 2.06 -36.84 13.79
C ALA A 145 0.78 -36.58 14.62
N LEU A 146 -0.29 -36.10 13.98
CA LEU A 146 -1.59 -35.87 14.62
C LEU A 146 -2.25 -37.17 15.11
N ALA A 147 -2.13 -38.26 14.36
CA ALA A 147 -2.68 -39.56 14.74
C ALA A 147 -1.97 -40.14 15.98
N ALA A 148 -0.66 -39.96 16.09
CA ALA A 148 0.13 -40.41 17.24
C ALA A 148 -0.36 -39.76 18.55
N GLN A 149 -0.69 -38.46 18.54
CA GLN A 149 -1.25 -37.78 19.72
C GLN A 149 -2.60 -38.36 20.17
N ARG A 150 -3.43 -38.87 19.27
CA ARG A 150 -4.74 -39.44 19.65
C ARG A 150 -4.63 -40.76 20.41
N VAL A 151 -3.54 -41.50 20.22
CA VAL A 151 -3.31 -42.80 20.87
C VAL A 151 -2.73 -42.63 22.27
N VAL A 152 -1.90 -41.60 22.48
CA VAL A 152 -1.33 -41.25 23.79
C VAL A 152 -2.37 -40.45 24.56
N GLY A 153 -3.25 -41.15 25.28
CA GLY A 153 -4.42 -40.59 25.96
C GLY A 153 -4.17 -39.28 26.72
N GLN A 154 -5.13 -38.36 26.57
CA GLN A 154 -5.23 -36.99 27.11
C GLN A 154 -4.94 -36.85 28.61
N SER A 155 -3.67 -36.91 29.03
CA SER A 155 -3.26 -36.54 30.38
C SER A 155 -2.76 -35.11 30.42
N GLY A 156 -3.68 -34.16 30.25
CA GLY A 156 -3.62 -32.80 30.83
C GLY A 156 -2.57 -31.79 30.33
N CYS A 157 -1.53 -32.20 29.61
CA CYS A 157 -0.56 -31.31 28.99
C CYS A 157 -0.39 -31.76 27.54
N VAL A 158 -0.77 -30.90 26.58
CA VAL A 158 -0.53 -31.18 25.17
C VAL A 158 0.96 -30.98 24.94
N ASP A 159 1.71 -32.08 24.94
CA ASP A 159 3.12 -32.06 24.53
C ASP A 159 3.20 -31.57 23.08
N ASP A 160 4.18 -30.71 22.82
CA ASP A 160 4.47 -30.17 21.50
C ASP A 160 4.72 -31.32 20.52
N LEU A 161 3.92 -31.39 19.46
CA LEU A 161 4.06 -32.43 18.44
C LEU A 161 5.15 -32.02 17.46
N LEU A 162 6.34 -32.60 17.59
CA LEU A 162 7.45 -32.34 16.67
C LEU A 162 7.08 -32.74 15.23
N LEU A 163 7.09 -31.77 14.32
CA LEU A 163 6.84 -31.98 12.88
C LEU A 163 8.13 -31.96 12.06
N PHE A 164 9.13 -31.20 12.50
CA PHE A 164 10.38 -31.06 11.77
C PHE A 164 11.51 -30.67 12.71
N GLU A 165 12.68 -31.26 12.48
CA GLU A 165 13.94 -30.84 13.08
C GLU A 165 15.03 -30.98 12.01
N GLY A 166 15.65 -29.87 11.62
CA GLY A 166 16.69 -29.92 10.59
C GLY A 166 17.26 -28.56 10.20
N PRO A 167 18.32 -28.55 9.36
CA PRO A 167 18.98 -27.33 8.96
C PRO A 167 18.14 -26.51 7.96
N VAL A 168 17.92 -25.22 8.23
CA VAL A 168 17.22 -24.25 7.37
C VAL A 168 17.90 -22.88 7.49
N ALA A 169 18.25 -22.26 6.35
CA ALA A 169 18.82 -20.91 6.30
C ALA A 169 19.99 -20.64 7.27
N GLY A 170 20.85 -21.64 7.50
CA GLY A 170 22.01 -21.52 8.39
C GLY A 170 21.74 -21.72 9.88
N CYS A 171 20.51 -22.08 10.27
CA CYS A 171 20.17 -22.53 11.63
C CYS A 171 19.62 -23.96 11.63
N VAL A 172 19.56 -24.60 12.80
CA VAL A 172 18.76 -25.81 13.04
C VAL A 172 17.38 -25.33 13.48
N LEU A 173 16.37 -25.61 12.68
CA LEU A 173 14.99 -25.25 12.93
C LEU A 173 14.23 -26.47 13.47
N THR A 174 13.66 -26.31 14.66
CA THR A 174 12.71 -27.24 15.27
C THR A 174 11.32 -26.62 15.12
N VAL A 175 10.39 -27.32 14.47
CA VAL A 175 8.99 -26.90 14.33
C VAL A 175 8.09 -27.96 14.94
N SER A 176 7.21 -27.51 15.81
CA SER A 176 6.22 -28.35 16.49
C SER A 176 4.83 -27.75 16.37
N LEU A 177 3.82 -28.61 16.44
CA LEU A 177 2.42 -28.24 16.42
C LEU A 177 1.86 -28.24 17.84
N ARG A 178 1.26 -27.13 18.25
CA ARG A 178 0.66 -26.93 19.57
C ARG A 178 -0.81 -26.53 19.42
N GLN A 179 -1.67 -27.09 20.26
CA GLN A 179 -3.06 -26.64 20.38
C GLN A 179 -3.21 -25.71 21.59
N GLN A 180 -3.74 -24.51 21.37
CA GLN A 180 -4.04 -23.53 22.42
C GLN A 180 -5.41 -22.92 22.15
N ASP A 181 -6.27 -22.87 23.17
CA ASP A 181 -7.62 -22.27 23.09
C ASP A 181 -8.44 -22.77 21.89
N GLU A 182 -8.41 -24.10 21.66
CA GLU A 182 -9.03 -24.79 20.52
C GLU A 182 -8.44 -24.46 19.13
N CYS A 183 -7.47 -23.56 19.03
CA CYS A 183 -6.74 -23.23 17.82
C CYS A 183 -5.41 -23.98 17.73
N TRP A 184 -4.96 -24.23 16.50
CA TRP A 184 -3.66 -24.83 16.24
C TRP A 184 -2.63 -23.76 15.88
N TYR A 185 -1.43 -23.91 16.42
CA TYR A 185 -0.29 -23.03 16.17
C TYR A 185 0.95 -23.86 15.85
N LEU A 186 1.83 -23.32 15.02
CA LEU A 186 3.17 -23.86 14.84
C LEU A 186 4.13 -23.08 15.73
N TRP A 187 4.75 -23.77 16.66
CA TRP A 187 5.82 -23.23 17.48
C TRP A 187 7.16 -23.59 16.83
N GLY A 188 7.92 -22.56 16.46
CA GLY A 188 9.23 -22.68 15.83
C GLY A 188 10.34 -22.23 16.78
N HIS A 189 11.45 -22.96 16.77
CA HIS A 189 12.67 -22.60 17.50
C HIS A 189 13.89 -22.79 16.60
N GLY A 190 14.67 -21.73 16.38
CA GLY A 190 15.86 -21.74 15.54
C GLY A 190 17.16 -21.57 16.33
N LEU A 191 18.16 -22.40 16.05
CA LEU A 191 19.48 -22.40 16.71
C LEU A 191 20.63 -22.36 15.67
N PRO A 192 21.47 -21.30 15.62
CA PRO A 192 21.38 -20.07 16.42
C PRO A 192 20.09 -19.28 16.12
N PRO A 193 19.66 -18.36 17.03
CA PRO A 193 18.47 -17.53 16.82
C PRO A 193 18.51 -16.83 15.45
N PRO A 194 17.63 -17.19 14.52
CA PRO A 194 17.63 -16.59 13.19
C PRO A 194 17.08 -15.16 13.28
N THR A 195 17.65 -14.27 12.48
CA THR A 195 17.04 -12.96 12.20
C THR A 195 15.93 -13.15 11.18
N GLY A 196 14.75 -12.59 11.44
CA GLY A 196 13.63 -12.62 10.51
C GLY A 196 12.40 -13.33 11.06
N SER A 197 11.66 -14.02 10.19
CA SER A 197 10.37 -14.64 10.50
C SER A 197 10.30 -16.09 10.01
N LEU A 198 9.60 -16.94 10.74
CA LEU A 198 9.18 -18.25 10.25
C LEU A 198 8.02 -18.06 9.29
N VAL A 199 8.14 -18.63 8.09
CA VAL A 199 7.09 -18.64 7.09
C VAL A 199 6.54 -20.04 6.97
N VAL A 200 5.22 -20.12 7.00
CA VAL A 200 4.46 -21.35 6.88
C VAL A 200 3.48 -21.17 5.73
N LYS A 201 3.53 -22.05 4.75
CA LYS A 201 2.58 -22.05 3.64
C LYS A 201 1.84 -23.38 3.54
N MET A 202 0.54 -23.30 3.30
CA MET A 202 -0.34 -24.44 3.06
C MET A 202 -1.25 -24.10 1.87
N GLY A 203 -0.84 -24.48 0.67
CA GLY A 203 -1.56 -24.14 -0.56
C GLY A 203 -1.48 -22.64 -0.87
N ALA A 204 -2.61 -21.94 -0.84
CA ALA A 204 -2.69 -20.50 -1.08
C ALA A 204 -2.50 -19.66 0.20
N GLU A 205 -2.62 -20.26 1.38
CA GLU A 205 -2.43 -19.55 2.64
C GLU A 205 -0.96 -19.45 3.01
N CYS A 206 -0.56 -18.25 3.43
CA CYS A 206 0.78 -17.94 3.92
C CYS A 206 0.65 -17.26 5.28
N HIS A 207 1.29 -17.84 6.28
CA HIS A 207 1.34 -17.35 7.65
C HIS A 207 2.79 -17.05 8.01
N LEU A 208 3.02 -15.93 8.69
CA LEU A 208 4.36 -15.44 9.00
C LEU A 208 4.38 -14.90 10.43
N ALA A 209 5.40 -15.27 11.20
CA ALA A 209 5.63 -14.70 12.54
C ALA A 209 7.12 -14.46 12.77
N PRO A 210 7.49 -13.30 13.35
CA PRO A 210 8.89 -12.97 13.63
C PRO A 210 9.46 -13.87 14.73
N PHE A 211 10.75 -14.17 14.62
CA PHE A 211 11.52 -14.75 15.71
C PHE A 211 11.83 -13.69 16.77
N ASP A 212 11.76 -14.08 18.04
CA ASP A 212 12.19 -13.26 19.16
C ASP A 212 13.71 -13.32 19.38
N THR A 213 14.19 -12.63 20.42
CA THR A 213 15.61 -12.62 20.79
C THR A 213 16.17 -13.97 21.21
N TYR A 214 15.29 -14.93 21.52
CA TYR A 214 15.64 -16.30 21.89
C TYR A 214 15.51 -17.28 20.71
N GLY A 215 15.17 -16.79 19.52
CA GLY A 215 14.96 -17.62 18.33
C GLY A 215 13.66 -18.40 18.37
N GLN A 216 12.67 -17.97 19.16
CA GLN A 216 11.36 -18.60 19.25
C GLN A 216 10.31 -17.80 18.47
N THR A 217 9.31 -18.51 17.93
CA THR A 217 8.20 -17.88 17.24
C THR A 217 6.94 -18.75 17.29
N LEU A 218 5.77 -18.11 17.17
CA LEU A 218 4.47 -18.76 17.19
C LEU A 218 3.67 -18.30 15.96
N VAL A 219 3.47 -19.21 15.00
CA VAL A 219 2.74 -18.94 13.75
C VAL A 219 1.32 -19.50 13.86
N GLY A 220 0.31 -18.65 13.68
CA GLY A 220 -1.10 -19.06 13.68
C GLY A 220 -2.05 -17.92 14.06
N PRO A 221 -3.35 -18.22 14.29
CA PRO A 221 -3.95 -19.56 14.32
C PRO A 221 -4.05 -20.20 12.92
N LEU A 222 -3.84 -21.50 12.84
CA LEU A 222 -3.99 -22.28 11.61
C LEU A 222 -5.41 -22.85 11.50
N PRO A 223 -6.05 -22.76 10.33
CA PRO A 223 -7.35 -23.38 10.12
C PRO A 223 -7.32 -24.89 10.34
N THR A 224 -8.17 -25.40 11.22
CA THR A 224 -8.30 -26.83 11.51
C THR A 224 -8.62 -27.64 10.25
N SER A 225 -9.38 -27.08 9.30
CA SER A 225 -9.65 -27.69 8.00
C SER A 225 -8.35 -27.98 7.23
N LEU A 226 -7.40 -27.04 7.22
CA LEU A 226 -6.10 -27.22 6.56
C LEU A 226 -5.21 -28.23 7.25
N LEU A 227 -5.37 -28.47 8.56
CA LEU A 227 -4.57 -29.45 9.30
C LEU A 227 -5.18 -30.87 9.33
N LEU A 228 -6.50 -30.99 9.22
CA LEU A 228 -7.19 -32.29 9.32
C LEU A 228 -7.67 -32.87 7.98
N ASP A 229 -7.74 -32.08 6.91
CA ASP A 229 -8.13 -32.60 5.58
C ASP A 229 -7.06 -33.55 5.02
N GLY A 230 -7.40 -34.83 4.84
CA GLY A 230 -6.49 -35.84 4.29
C GLY A 230 -5.98 -35.53 2.88
N THR A 231 -6.68 -34.68 2.14
CA THR A 231 -6.37 -34.30 0.76
C THR A 231 -5.75 -32.90 0.62
N GLY A 232 -5.46 -32.24 1.74
CA GLY A 232 -4.89 -30.89 1.77
C GLY A 232 -3.47 -30.79 1.18
N PRO A 233 -3.03 -29.56 0.86
CA PRO A 233 -1.69 -29.29 0.36
C PRO A 233 -0.60 -29.68 1.38
N PRO A 234 0.66 -29.86 0.94
CA PRO A 234 1.78 -30.03 1.86
C PRO A 234 1.99 -28.78 2.72
N LEU A 235 2.69 -28.94 3.83
CA LEU A 235 3.12 -27.85 4.68
C LEU A 235 4.54 -27.45 4.26
N GLU A 236 4.68 -26.22 3.77
CA GLU A 236 5.95 -25.67 3.33
C GLU A 236 6.47 -24.71 4.41
N LEU A 237 7.74 -24.86 4.81
CA LEU A 237 8.39 -24.05 5.85
C LEU A 237 9.61 -23.34 5.27
N GLY A 238 9.86 -22.12 5.73
CA GLY A 238 11.05 -21.34 5.40
C GLY A 238 11.35 -20.28 6.46
N VAL A 239 12.55 -19.72 6.41
CA VAL A 239 12.95 -18.58 7.25
C VAL A 239 13.16 -17.39 6.32
N TRP A 240 12.45 -16.28 6.59
CA TRP A 240 12.53 -15.05 5.82
C TRP A 240 13.24 -13.96 6.63
N GLY A 241 14.41 -13.52 6.15
CA GLY A 241 15.20 -12.40 6.71
C GLY A 241 15.04 -11.08 5.99
#